data_AF-A0A7K0HR06-F1
#
_entry.id   AF-A0A7K0HR06-F1
#
_cell.length_a   1.000
_cell.length_b   1.000
_cell.length_c   1.000
_cell.angle_alpha   90.00
_cell.angle_beta   90.00
_cell.angle_gamma   90.00
#
_symmetry.space_group_name_H-M   'P 1'
#
loop_
_entity.id
_entity.type
_entity.pdbx_description
1 polymer ?
#
loop_
_entity_poly.entity_id
_entity_poly.type
_entity_poly.pdbx_seq_one_letter_code
_entity_poly.pdbx_strand_id
1 'polypeptide(L)'
;MSEKYNIEELIIRFLQQDINEEELHYLESWLEEDAEHKSYFFGLKSISDSSRRSFFSKEEVNEASWQRMLARIDKHQEKNPSLGKSRTRDLWISCVKYAAIIIFAIGSGWGIHEFQGKIQQSDLAEKDVVYNEIHVQKDGRANTVLLSDGSKVILNAATTFRYPTSFDGKNRQVYLDGEAYFEISKNSEKPFVVKLKKQEITVLGTTFNVQAYGHESYSEVTLLTGRILLEAFNERGESMSCMYLKPDQKALSDNSTGSVSLQDVNASLSNAWINGEYKFKDEPLASIVKRLENYYNVKIHLEDKRLEKIRYTGTFSLDQDILDVFRIIDYEKQLIFKRVEKEIFITSK
;
A
#
# COMPACT_ATOMS: atom_id res chain seq x y z
N MET A 1 37.02 18.47 21.24
CA MET A 1 37.48 19.77 20.73
C MET A 1 36.30 20.72 20.81
N SER A 2 36.48 21.91 21.41
CA SER A 2 35.56 23.06 21.50
C SER A 2 34.14 22.89 20.96
N GLU A 3 33.13 22.79 21.85
CA GLU A 3 31.69 22.95 21.58
C GLU A 3 31.40 24.36 21.06
N LYS A 4 31.68 24.62 19.77
CA LYS A 4 31.54 25.96 19.19
C LYS A 4 30.09 26.29 18.81
N TYR A 5 29.23 25.27 18.65
CA TYR A 5 27.84 25.43 18.23
C TYR A 5 26.92 24.44 18.95
N ASN A 6 25.72 24.90 19.33
CA ASN A 6 24.67 24.02 19.84
C ASN A 6 24.00 23.30 18.65
N ILE A 7 24.00 21.96 18.67
CA ILE A 7 23.51 21.16 17.54
C ILE A 7 22.02 21.35 17.29
N GLU A 8 21.21 21.54 18.33
CA GLU A 8 19.76 21.74 18.16
C GLU A 8 19.47 23.06 17.45
N GLU A 9 20.26 24.09 17.75
CA GLU A 9 20.16 25.41 17.10
C GLU A 9 20.56 25.33 15.62
N LEU A 10 21.63 24.58 15.29
CA LEU A 10 22.04 24.34 13.90
C LEU A 10 20.98 23.58 13.12
N ILE A 11 20.35 22.57 13.72
CA ILE A 11 19.26 21.82 13.09
C ILE A 11 18.07 22.75 12.82
N ILE A 12 17.68 23.60 13.78
CA ILE A 12 16.59 24.57 13.59
C ILE A 12 16.90 25.55 12.46
N ARG A 13 18.11 26.11 12.41
CA ARG A 13 18.56 27.04 11.35
C ARG A 13 18.63 26.38 9.99
N PHE A 14 19.16 25.15 9.92
CA PHE A 14 19.16 24.34 8.70
C PHE A 14 17.74 24.15 8.18
N LEU A 15 16.83 23.74 9.06
CA LEU A 15 15.43 23.56 8.70
C LEU A 15 14.84 24.88 8.23
N GLN A 16 15.15 26.01 8.88
CA GLN A 16 14.74 27.38 8.52
C GLN A 16 15.35 27.96 7.25
N GLN A 17 16.28 27.25 6.60
CA GLN A 17 17.07 27.73 5.46
C GLN A 17 17.90 28.99 5.79
N ASP A 18 18.29 29.16 7.06
CA ASP A 18 19.06 30.32 7.57
C ASP A 18 20.39 29.85 8.20
N ILE A 19 21.03 28.85 7.58
CA ILE A 19 22.31 28.28 8.01
C ILE A 19 23.43 28.73 7.05
N ASN A 20 24.59 29.10 7.59
CA ASN A 20 25.75 29.47 6.76
C ASN A 20 26.63 28.26 6.40
N GLU A 21 27.58 28.44 5.47
CA GLU A 21 28.41 27.32 4.97
C GLU A 21 29.30 26.68 6.05
N GLU A 22 29.85 27.44 7.01
CA GLU A 22 30.66 26.89 8.10
C GLU A 22 29.81 26.06 9.07
N GLU A 23 28.61 26.56 9.40
CA GLU A 23 27.62 25.88 10.24
C GLU A 23 27.08 24.61 9.58
N LEU A 24 26.84 24.66 8.27
CA LEU A 24 26.38 23.51 7.48
C LEU A 24 27.45 22.41 7.46
N HIS A 25 28.71 22.77 7.24
CA HIS A 25 29.81 21.79 7.23
C HIS A 25 30.00 21.13 8.61
N TYR A 26 29.81 21.90 9.70
CA TYR A 26 29.83 21.35 11.05
C TYR A 26 28.65 20.39 11.30
N LEU A 27 27.44 20.76 10.87
CA LEU A 27 26.25 19.91 10.97
C LEU A 27 26.42 18.61 10.16
N GLU A 28 26.98 18.69 8.95
CA GLU A 28 27.27 17.52 8.12
C GLU A 28 28.30 16.59 8.79
N SER A 29 29.39 17.15 9.33
CA SER A 29 30.38 16.36 10.07
C SER A 29 29.77 15.67 11.28
N TRP A 30 28.87 16.33 12.02
CA TRP A 30 28.18 15.73 13.16
C TRP A 30 27.21 14.64 12.74
N LEU A 31 26.48 14.83 11.63
CA LEU A 31 25.59 13.82 11.06
C LEU A 31 26.35 12.58 10.58
N GLU A 32 27.59 12.72 10.12
CA GLU A 32 28.41 11.60 9.67
C GLU A 32 29.05 10.79 10.81
N GLU A 33 29.13 11.34 12.02
CA GLU A 33 29.80 10.73 13.17
C GLU A 33 29.01 9.58 13.80
N ASP A 34 27.67 9.65 13.87
CA ASP A 34 26.82 8.63 14.49
C ASP A 34 25.51 8.40 13.71
N ALA A 35 25.06 7.14 13.63
CA ALA A 35 23.75 6.78 13.09
C ALA A 35 22.59 7.33 13.93
N GLU A 36 22.76 7.48 15.26
CA GLU A 36 21.77 8.10 16.14
C GLU A 36 21.57 9.59 15.83
N HIS A 37 22.63 10.30 15.45
CA HIS A 37 22.55 11.72 15.02
C HIS A 37 21.68 11.89 13.78
N LYS A 38 21.80 10.97 12.81
CA LYS A 38 20.94 10.95 11.62
C LYS A 38 19.49 10.69 12.00
N SER A 39 19.25 9.72 12.87
CA SER A 39 17.90 9.40 13.36
C SER A 39 17.25 10.59 14.08
N TYR A 40 18.00 11.26 14.96
CA TYR A 40 17.57 12.47 15.67
C TYR A 40 17.23 13.61 14.71
N PHE A 41 18.12 13.89 13.76
CA PHE A 41 17.91 14.91 12.73
C PHE A 41 16.69 14.61 11.84
N PHE A 42 16.51 13.38 11.38
CA PHE A 42 15.36 12.99 10.57
C PHE A 42 14.05 13.06 11.36
N GLY A 43 14.08 12.72 12.65
CA GLY A 43 12.95 12.93 13.57
C GLY A 43 12.52 14.39 13.60
N LEU A 44 13.45 15.32 13.85
CA LEU A 44 13.18 16.76 13.88
C LEU A 44 12.78 17.33 12.51
N LYS A 45 13.42 16.87 11.44
CA LYS A 45 13.07 17.25 10.07
C LYS A 45 11.64 16.86 9.71
N SER A 46 11.20 15.64 10.10
CA SER A 46 9.82 15.19 9.86
C SER A 46 8.76 16.07 10.55
N ILE A 47 9.09 16.61 11.72
CA ILE A 47 8.24 17.53 12.49
C ILE A 47 8.24 18.95 11.87
N SER A 48 9.37 19.40 11.31
CA SER A 48 9.46 20.69 10.61
C SER A 48 8.80 20.66 9.22
N ASP A 49 8.98 19.57 8.47
CA ASP A 49 8.39 19.39 7.13
C ASP A 49 6.85 19.29 7.20
N SER A 50 6.31 18.84 8.34
CA SER A 50 4.86 18.82 8.60
C SER A 50 4.31 20.19 9.05
N SER A 51 5.15 21.07 9.60
CA SER A 51 4.75 22.42 10.08
C SER A 51 4.97 23.55 9.07
N ARG A 52 5.62 23.29 7.91
CA ARG A 52 5.79 24.27 6.82
C ARG A 52 5.10 23.85 5.53
N ARG A 53 3.81 24.16 5.43
CA ARG A 53 3.14 24.28 4.14
C ARG A 53 2.74 25.72 3.87
N SER A 54 3.58 26.43 3.15
CA SER A 54 3.16 27.49 2.23
C SER A 54 4.29 27.79 1.25
N PHE A 55 3.95 27.93 -0.04
CA PHE A 55 4.78 28.40 -1.17
C PHE A 55 5.83 27.46 -1.79
N PHE A 56 5.41 26.75 -2.85
CA PHE A 56 5.96 26.78 -4.23
C PHE A 56 5.83 25.44 -4.96
N SER A 57 5.49 25.57 -6.24
CA SER A 57 5.21 24.53 -7.22
C SER A 57 6.46 24.01 -7.93
N LYS A 58 6.37 22.74 -8.36
CA LYS A 58 6.93 22.12 -9.57
C LYS A 58 8.37 21.55 -9.54
N GLU A 59 8.50 20.51 -10.38
CA GLU A 59 9.67 19.76 -10.86
C GLU A 59 10.26 18.60 -10.01
N GLU A 60 10.18 17.40 -10.63
CA GLU A 60 11.19 16.33 -10.73
C GLU A 60 11.84 15.76 -9.45
N VAL A 61 11.27 14.66 -8.94
CA VAL A 61 12.04 13.75 -8.08
C VAL A 61 12.68 12.67 -8.96
N ASN A 62 13.95 12.90 -9.26
CA ASN A 62 14.85 12.04 -10.02
C ASN A 62 15.16 10.72 -9.26
N GLU A 63 14.93 9.58 -9.91
CA GLU A 63 15.10 8.21 -9.43
C GLU A 63 16.54 7.88 -8.96
N ALA A 64 17.53 8.66 -9.42
CA ALA A 64 18.95 8.47 -9.11
C ALA A 64 19.35 8.81 -7.65
N SER A 65 18.46 9.46 -6.88
CA SER A 65 18.72 9.85 -5.50
C SER A 65 18.28 8.78 -4.49
N TRP A 66 17.26 7.99 -4.82
CA TRP A 66 16.73 6.91 -3.98
C TRP A 66 17.65 5.68 -3.98
N GLN A 67 18.23 5.36 -5.15
CA GLN A 67 19.11 4.20 -5.36
C GLN A 67 20.45 4.30 -4.61
N ARG A 68 20.96 5.52 -4.35
CA ARG A 68 22.19 5.73 -3.57
C ARG A 68 22.02 5.51 -2.07
N MET A 69 20.77 5.52 -1.58
CA MET A 69 20.45 5.44 -0.15
C MET A 69 20.38 4.00 0.37
N LEU A 70 19.90 3.06 -0.45
CA LEU A 70 19.78 1.64 -0.04
C LEU A 70 21.12 0.88 -0.15
N ALA A 71 22.02 1.30 -1.04
CA ALA A 71 23.28 0.58 -1.30
C ALA A 71 24.36 0.70 -0.21
N ARG A 72 24.15 1.51 0.83
CA ARG A 72 25.11 1.66 1.96
C ARG A 72 24.70 0.93 3.23
N ILE A 73 23.47 0.40 3.30
CA ILE A 73 22.89 -0.10 4.56
C ILE A 73 23.21 -1.58 4.82
N ASP A 74 23.70 -2.34 3.83
CA ASP A 74 23.88 -3.80 3.97
C ASP A 74 25.34 -4.27 4.13
N LYS A 75 26.23 -3.39 4.59
CA LYS A 75 27.64 -3.75 4.84
C LYS A 75 28.13 -3.11 6.13
N HIS A 76 27.87 -3.80 7.24
CA HIS A 76 28.75 -3.94 8.42
C HIS A 76 27.91 -4.34 9.65
N GLN A 77 27.56 -5.62 9.75
CA GLN A 77 27.39 -6.27 11.05
C GLN A 77 28.67 -7.06 11.34
N GLU A 78 29.47 -6.62 12.32
CA GLU A 78 30.25 -7.54 13.15
C GLU A 78 30.53 -6.96 14.55
N LYS A 79 29.82 -7.58 15.51
CA LYS A 79 30.04 -7.80 16.95
C LYS A 79 31.10 -7.03 17.77
N ASN A 80 30.54 -6.47 18.86
CA ASN A 80 30.94 -6.53 20.29
C ASN A 80 32.14 -5.70 20.79
N PRO A 81 32.02 -5.07 21.98
CA PRO A 81 32.38 -5.79 23.21
C PRO A 81 31.54 -5.52 24.47
N SER A 82 31.65 -6.47 25.38
CA SER A 82 31.25 -6.50 26.80
C SER A 82 32.15 -5.67 27.72
N LEU A 83 31.61 -5.24 28.88
CA LEU A 83 32.20 -5.14 30.25
C LEU A 83 31.35 -4.12 31.03
N GLY A 84 30.97 -4.22 32.31
CA GLY A 84 31.53 -4.93 33.46
C GLY A 84 31.46 -3.94 34.65
N LYS A 85 30.66 -4.26 35.68
CA LYS A 85 30.27 -3.40 36.82
C LYS A 85 31.38 -3.14 37.87
N SER A 86 31.11 -2.14 38.72
CA SER A 86 31.47 -1.99 40.16
C SER A 86 32.81 -1.29 40.44
N ARG A 87 33.04 -0.42 41.46
CA ARG A 87 32.53 -0.14 42.83
C ARG A 87 33.06 1.28 43.20
N THR A 88 32.47 2.12 44.06
CA THR A 88 32.48 2.12 45.55
C THR A 88 31.52 3.24 46.03
N ARG A 89 30.49 2.99 46.86
CA ARG A 89 30.48 3.05 48.34
C ARG A 89 31.51 4.00 48.97
N ASP A 90 31.07 5.21 49.30
CA ASP A 90 30.74 5.62 50.67
C ASP A 90 30.34 7.10 50.64
N LEU A 91 29.09 7.42 51.01
CA LEU A 91 28.55 8.74 51.40
C LEU A 91 26.99 8.69 51.44
N TRP A 92 26.41 7.67 52.08
CA TRP A 92 24.95 7.43 52.01
C TRP A 92 24.25 7.24 53.35
N ILE A 93 24.56 8.06 54.36
CA ILE A 93 23.76 8.09 55.59
C ILE A 93 23.61 9.54 56.08
N SER A 94 22.75 10.33 55.42
CA SER A 94 22.05 11.45 56.08
C SER A 94 20.81 11.99 55.33
N CYS A 95 20.24 11.26 54.36
CA CYS A 95 19.04 11.72 53.61
C CYS A 95 17.79 10.84 53.82
N VAL A 96 17.86 9.76 54.59
CA VAL A 96 16.78 8.75 54.68
C VAL A 96 15.55 9.24 55.46
N LYS A 97 15.61 10.34 56.22
CA LYS A 97 14.44 10.84 56.95
C LYS A 97 13.43 11.63 56.10
N TYR A 98 13.87 12.25 55.00
CA TYR A 98 13.00 13.08 54.14
C TYR A 98 12.71 12.47 52.77
N ALA A 99 13.45 11.42 52.37
CA ALA A 99 13.25 10.75 51.09
C ALA A 99 11.87 10.06 50.97
N ALA A 100 11.34 9.50 52.06
CA ALA A 100 10.07 8.76 52.02
C ALA A 100 8.86 9.65 51.69
N ILE A 101 8.84 10.90 52.13
CA ILE A 101 7.70 11.83 51.91
C ILE A 101 7.71 12.37 50.48
N ILE A 102 8.89 12.68 49.95
CA ILE A 102 9.06 13.16 48.58
C ILE A 102 8.78 12.03 47.58
N ILE A 103 9.21 10.80 47.87
CA ILE A 103 8.91 9.62 47.03
C ILE A 103 7.41 9.27 47.08
N PHE A 104 6.73 9.44 48.22
CA PHE A 104 5.28 9.24 48.28
C PHE A 104 4.50 10.34 47.55
N ALA A 105 4.93 11.61 47.63
CA ALA A 105 4.29 12.73 46.93
C ALA A 105 4.50 12.66 45.41
N ILE A 106 5.72 12.35 44.96
CA ILE A 106 6.04 12.16 43.54
C ILE A 106 5.41 10.86 43.03
N GLY A 107 5.43 9.77 43.80
CA GLY A 107 4.84 8.49 43.43
C GLY A 107 3.31 8.50 43.42
N SER A 108 2.66 9.27 44.31
CA SER A 108 1.20 9.49 44.24
C SER A 108 0.83 10.44 43.10
N GLY A 109 1.65 11.46 42.81
CA GLY A 109 1.46 12.32 41.63
C GLY A 109 1.63 11.57 40.31
N TRP A 110 2.69 10.76 40.15
CA TRP A 110 2.89 9.86 39.01
C TRP A 110 1.81 8.79 38.95
N GLY A 111 1.42 8.22 40.10
CA GLY A 111 0.36 7.23 40.19
C GLY A 111 -0.99 7.80 39.76
N ILE A 112 -1.33 9.03 40.15
CA ILE A 112 -2.57 9.72 39.74
C ILE A 112 -2.49 10.14 38.27
N HIS A 113 -1.32 10.58 37.76
CA HIS A 113 -1.13 10.91 36.35
C HIS A 113 -1.21 9.66 35.43
N GLU A 114 -0.60 8.55 35.83
CA GLU A 114 -0.66 7.26 35.13
C GLU A 114 -2.06 6.64 35.23
N PHE A 115 -2.76 6.83 36.35
CA PHE A 115 -4.13 6.33 36.56
C PHE A 115 -5.18 7.19 35.85
N GLN A 116 -5.02 8.51 35.78
CA GLN A 116 -5.86 9.39 34.95
C GLN A 116 -5.57 9.19 33.45
N GLY A 117 -4.31 8.97 33.06
CA GLY A 117 -3.93 8.59 31.70
C GLY A 117 -4.54 7.25 31.26
N LYS A 118 -4.65 6.27 32.17
CA LYS A 118 -5.30 4.97 31.91
C LYS A 118 -6.83 5.01 31.98
N ILE A 119 -7.44 5.88 32.80
CA ILE A 119 -8.90 6.06 32.86
C ILE A 119 -9.42 6.86 31.64
N GLN A 120 -8.64 7.80 31.10
CA GLN A 120 -9.04 8.56 29.92
C GLN A 120 -8.89 7.77 28.60
N GLN A 121 -8.17 6.64 28.61
CA GLN A 121 -7.96 5.80 27.44
C GLN A 121 -8.97 4.64 27.33
N SER A 122 -9.73 4.36 28.39
CA SER A 122 -10.69 3.24 28.43
C SER A 122 -12.11 3.59 28.00
N ASP A 123 -12.45 4.89 27.82
CA ASP A 123 -13.81 5.35 27.47
C ASP A 123 -13.87 6.25 26.22
N LEU A 124 -12.88 6.17 25.31
CA LEU A 124 -13.18 6.49 23.92
C LEU A 124 -14.00 5.33 23.38
N ALA A 125 -15.32 5.39 23.56
CA ALA A 125 -16.26 4.59 22.81
C ALA A 125 -15.76 4.56 21.36
N GLU A 126 -15.29 3.39 20.90
CA GLU A 126 -14.95 3.16 19.51
C GLU A 126 -16.22 3.51 18.75
N LYS A 127 -16.25 4.70 18.16
CA LYS A 127 -17.42 5.21 17.46
C LYS A 127 -17.75 4.17 16.41
N ASP A 128 -18.84 3.43 16.59
CA ASP A 128 -19.23 2.33 15.71
C ASP A 128 -19.16 2.80 14.26
N VAL A 129 -18.15 2.34 13.52
CA VAL A 129 -17.93 2.76 12.14
C VAL A 129 -18.98 2.04 11.30
N VAL A 130 -19.98 2.79 10.82
CA VAL A 130 -21.02 2.24 9.95
C VAL A 130 -20.46 2.04 8.55
N TYR A 131 -20.45 0.78 8.10
CA TYR A 131 -20.02 0.39 6.75
C TYR A 131 -21.20 0.23 5.80
N ASN A 132 -20.99 0.67 4.56
CA ASN A 132 -21.80 0.32 3.40
C ASN A 132 -21.12 -0.83 2.65
N GLU A 133 -21.92 -1.71 2.05
CA GLU A 133 -21.44 -2.81 1.23
C GLU A 133 -22.23 -2.87 -0.09
N ILE A 134 -21.51 -2.94 -1.20
CA ILE A 134 -22.06 -3.03 -2.55
C ILE A 134 -21.65 -4.36 -3.15
N HIS A 135 -22.63 -5.10 -3.66
CA HIS A 135 -22.42 -6.34 -4.40
C HIS A 135 -22.85 -6.17 -5.85
N VAL A 136 -21.89 -6.23 -6.76
CA VAL A 136 -22.13 -6.29 -8.20
C VAL A 136 -22.28 -7.76 -8.60
N GLN A 137 -23.47 -8.13 -9.06
CA GLN A 137 -23.77 -9.48 -9.57
C GLN A 137 -23.03 -9.76 -10.87
N LYS A 138 -23.02 -11.06 -11.26
CA LYS A 138 -22.98 -11.59 -12.66
C LYS A 138 -22.24 -10.75 -13.68
N ASP A 139 -22.44 -10.81 -14.99
CA ASP A 139 -23.25 -9.89 -15.82
C ASP A 139 -23.52 -8.42 -15.38
N GLY A 140 -23.05 -7.98 -14.22
CA GLY A 140 -23.21 -6.61 -13.76
C GLY A 140 -22.33 -5.63 -14.54
N ARG A 141 -22.87 -4.46 -14.84
CA ARG A 141 -22.12 -3.38 -15.49
C ARG A 141 -21.32 -2.57 -14.48
N ALA A 142 -20.35 -1.81 -15.00
CA ALA A 142 -19.50 -0.92 -14.23
C ALA A 142 -20.34 0.05 -13.37
N ASN A 143 -20.26 -0.09 -12.04
CA ASN A 143 -20.97 0.77 -11.09
C ASN A 143 -20.00 1.80 -10.51
N THR A 144 -20.37 3.09 -10.55
CA THR A 144 -19.54 4.17 -10.00
C THR A 144 -19.99 4.55 -8.61
N VAL A 145 -19.05 4.60 -7.68
CA VAL A 145 -19.22 5.01 -6.28
C VAL A 145 -18.37 6.25 -6.03
N LEU A 146 -18.98 7.31 -5.49
CA LEU A 146 -18.28 8.48 -4.99
C LEU A 146 -18.17 8.37 -3.47
N LEU A 147 -16.95 8.36 -2.94
CA LEU A 147 -16.68 8.24 -1.52
C LEU A 147 -16.72 9.61 -0.83
N SER A 148 -16.85 9.60 0.49
CA SER A 148 -16.98 10.81 1.31
C SER A 148 -15.74 11.72 1.31
N ASP A 149 -14.57 11.22 0.90
CA ASP A 149 -13.35 12.00 0.69
C ASP A 149 -13.20 12.55 -0.73
N GLY A 150 -14.21 12.36 -1.58
CA GLY A 150 -14.21 12.76 -2.99
C GLY A 150 -13.53 11.76 -3.93
N SER A 151 -13.00 10.64 -3.43
CA SER A 151 -12.42 9.59 -4.26
C SER A 151 -13.52 8.89 -5.07
N LYS A 152 -13.20 8.49 -6.30
CA LYS A 152 -14.11 7.78 -7.20
C LYS A 152 -13.65 6.33 -7.36
N VAL A 153 -14.58 5.41 -7.24
CA VAL A 153 -14.35 3.97 -7.42
C VAL A 153 -15.33 3.45 -8.47
N ILE A 154 -14.83 2.74 -9.47
CA ILE A 154 -15.64 2.06 -10.47
C ILE A 154 -15.50 0.56 -10.22
N LEU A 155 -16.61 -0.12 -9.97
CA LEU A 155 -16.67 -1.53 -9.61
C LEU A 155 -17.06 -2.36 -10.84
N ASN A 156 -16.34 -3.44 -11.08
CA ASN A 156 -16.64 -4.36 -12.18
C ASN A 156 -17.65 -5.44 -11.77
N ALA A 157 -18.05 -6.26 -12.73
CA ALA A 157 -18.79 -7.51 -12.54
C ALA A 157 -18.26 -8.35 -11.38
N ALA A 158 -19.14 -9.10 -10.70
CA ALA A 158 -18.78 -10.02 -9.62
C ALA A 158 -17.93 -9.41 -8.48
N THR A 159 -18.10 -8.13 -8.18
CA THR A 159 -17.29 -7.40 -7.19
C THR A 159 -18.09 -7.08 -5.93
N THR A 160 -17.48 -7.33 -4.77
CA THR A 160 -17.94 -6.87 -3.46
C THR A 160 -17.03 -5.76 -2.96
N PHE A 161 -17.62 -4.62 -2.61
CA PHE A 161 -16.90 -3.45 -2.14
C PHE A 161 -17.53 -2.92 -0.85
N ARG A 162 -16.71 -2.82 0.21
CA ARG A 162 -17.16 -2.37 1.54
C ARG A 162 -16.37 -1.15 1.98
N TYR A 163 -17.07 -0.09 2.38
CA TYR A 163 -16.47 1.20 2.72
C TYR A 163 -17.26 1.90 3.83
N PRO A 164 -16.64 2.71 4.69
CA PRO A 164 -17.33 3.41 5.75
C PRO A 164 -18.14 4.58 5.19
N THR A 165 -19.18 4.98 5.92
CA THR A 165 -20.00 6.16 5.55
C THR A 165 -19.16 7.44 5.54
N SER A 166 -18.23 7.57 6.49
CA SER A 166 -17.22 8.64 6.53
C SER A 166 -15.86 8.10 6.97
N PHE A 167 -14.79 8.71 6.47
CA PHE A 167 -13.44 8.36 6.89
C PHE A 167 -13.03 9.17 8.13
N ASP A 168 -13.52 8.77 9.31
CA ASP A 168 -13.26 9.50 10.57
C ASP A 168 -11.95 9.04 11.27
N GLY A 169 -11.44 7.84 10.95
CA GLY A 169 -10.24 7.25 11.57
C GLY A 169 -8.91 7.85 11.11
N LYS A 170 -7.78 7.18 11.39
CA LYS A 170 -6.44 7.61 10.95
C LYS A 170 -6.21 7.43 9.44
N ASN A 171 -6.84 6.41 8.85
CA ASN A 171 -6.71 6.07 7.43
C ASN A 171 -8.08 6.09 6.75
N ARG A 172 -8.09 6.23 5.42
CA ARG A 172 -9.26 6.05 4.57
C ARG A 172 -9.30 4.59 4.09
N GLN A 173 -9.85 3.71 4.91
CA GLN A 173 -9.79 2.26 4.66
C GLN A 173 -11.07 1.72 4.00
N VAL A 174 -10.90 0.93 2.94
CA VAL A 174 -11.96 0.19 2.24
C VAL A 174 -11.56 -1.27 2.05
N TYR A 175 -12.52 -2.13 1.74
CA TYR A 175 -12.30 -3.55 1.46
C TYR A 175 -12.81 -3.90 0.07
N LEU A 176 -12.07 -4.74 -0.64
CA LEU A 176 -12.41 -5.18 -1.99
C LEU A 176 -12.22 -6.70 -2.13
N ASP A 177 -13.23 -7.36 -2.70
CA ASP A 177 -13.15 -8.70 -3.30
C ASP A 177 -13.74 -8.61 -4.70
N GLY A 178 -12.87 -8.61 -5.72
CA GLY A 178 -13.27 -8.44 -7.11
C GLY A 178 -12.36 -7.50 -7.89
N GLU A 179 -12.90 -6.86 -8.93
CA GLU A 179 -12.16 -5.88 -9.73
C GLU A 179 -12.74 -4.48 -9.58
N ALA A 180 -11.86 -3.52 -9.28
CA ALA A 180 -12.22 -2.13 -9.18
C ALA A 180 -11.12 -1.20 -9.68
N TYR A 181 -11.54 -0.11 -10.29
CA TYR A 181 -10.69 1.00 -10.69
C TYR A 181 -10.87 2.15 -9.72
N PHE A 182 -9.76 2.70 -9.25
CA PHE A 182 -9.71 3.71 -8.21
C PHE A 182 -9.09 5.00 -8.75
N GLU A 183 -9.78 6.12 -8.54
CA GLU A 183 -9.27 7.48 -8.67
C GLU A 183 -9.30 8.12 -7.27
N ILE A 184 -8.17 8.02 -6.57
CA ILE A 184 -8.10 8.44 -5.17
C ILE A 184 -7.72 9.92 -5.05
N SER A 185 -8.54 10.68 -4.34
CA SER A 185 -8.26 12.09 -4.04
C SER A 185 -6.99 12.24 -3.23
N LYS A 186 -6.16 13.21 -3.60
CA LYS A 186 -4.86 13.45 -2.99
C LYS A 186 -5.01 13.95 -1.55
N ASN A 187 -4.49 13.18 -0.60
CA ASN A 187 -4.37 13.56 0.80
C ASN A 187 -3.16 12.85 1.41
N SER A 188 -2.09 13.60 1.64
CA SER A 188 -0.83 13.07 2.19
C SER A 188 -0.88 12.79 3.69
N GLU A 189 -1.79 13.44 4.40
CA GLU A 189 -1.91 13.34 5.86
C GLU A 189 -2.79 12.14 6.26
N LYS A 190 -3.63 11.69 5.33
CA LYS A 190 -4.57 10.59 5.55
C LYS A 190 -4.47 9.56 4.42
N PRO A 191 -3.66 8.50 4.57
CA PRO A 191 -3.51 7.47 3.55
C PRO A 191 -4.84 6.80 3.20
N PHE A 192 -4.98 6.42 1.93
CA PHE A 192 -6.08 5.56 1.47
C PHE A 192 -5.58 4.13 1.38
N VAL A 193 -6.34 3.21 1.96
CA VAL A 193 -5.95 1.83 2.16
C VAL A 193 -7.02 0.91 1.59
N VAL A 194 -6.67 0.13 0.56
CA VAL A 194 -7.52 -0.94 0.04
C VAL A 194 -7.06 -2.25 0.67
N LYS A 195 -7.92 -2.84 1.49
CA LYS A 195 -7.72 -4.15 2.10
C LYS A 195 -8.28 -5.23 1.17
N LEU A 196 -7.39 -6.12 0.75
CA LEU A 196 -7.73 -7.37 0.08
C LEU A 196 -7.60 -8.52 1.09
N LYS A 197 -7.89 -9.74 0.66
CA LYS A 197 -7.84 -10.93 1.55
C LYS A 197 -6.46 -11.14 2.20
N LYS A 198 -5.38 -10.97 1.43
CA LYS A 198 -3.98 -11.20 1.88
C LYS A 198 -3.05 -10.05 1.53
N GLN A 199 -3.61 -8.91 1.17
CA GLN A 199 -2.81 -7.78 0.68
C GLN A 199 -3.41 -6.47 1.13
N GLU A 200 -2.53 -5.48 1.20
CA GLU A 200 -2.87 -4.11 1.50
C GLU A 200 -2.21 -3.19 0.49
N ILE A 201 -3.02 -2.29 -0.04
CA ILE A 201 -2.58 -1.29 -1.02
C ILE A 201 -2.75 0.07 -0.36
N THR A 202 -1.65 0.75 -0.11
CA THR A 202 -1.62 2.08 0.51
C THR A 202 -1.21 3.13 -0.51
N VAL A 203 -2.02 4.19 -0.60
CA VAL A 203 -1.83 5.30 -1.53
C VAL A 203 -2.14 6.64 -0.89
N LEU A 204 -1.59 7.72 -1.45
CA LEU A 204 -1.84 9.10 -0.99
C LEU A 204 -2.64 9.94 -2.01
N GLY A 205 -2.84 9.45 -3.23
CA GLY A 205 -3.46 10.18 -4.33
C GLY A 205 -2.99 9.60 -5.66
N THR A 206 -3.68 8.56 -6.10
CA THR A 206 -3.18 7.59 -7.09
C THR A 206 -4.35 7.09 -7.92
N THR A 207 -4.11 6.88 -9.21
CA THR A 207 -5.05 6.19 -10.10
C THR A 207 -4.53 4.79 -10.40
N PHE A 208 -5.34 3.77 -10.14
CA PHE A 208 -4.91 2.37 -10.27
C PHE A 208 -6.09 1.41 -10.45
N ASN A 209 -5.83 0.24 -11.01
CA ASN A 209 -6.77 -0.87 -11.11
C ASN A 209 -6.35 -2.01 -10.19
N VAL A 210 -7.31 -2.63 -9.53
CA VAL A 210 -7.10 -3.83 -8.71
C VAL A 210 -8.03 -4.92 -9.22
N GLN A 211 -7.49 -6.09 -9.54
CA GLN A 211 -8.23 -7.32 -9.81
C GLN A 211 -7.83 -8.36 -8.77
N ALA A 212 -8.71 -8.65 -7.82
CA ALA A 212 -8.40 -9.53 -6.69
C ALA A 212 -9.65 -10.32 -6.27
N TYR A 213 -10.10 -11.22 -7.15
CA TYR A 213 -11.19 -12.13 -6.84
C TYR A 213 -10.70 -13.23 -5.89
N GLY A 214 -11.38 -13.44 -4.76
CA GLY A 214 -10.95 -14.36 -3.71
C GLY A 214 -10.89 -15.85 -4.10
N HIS A 215 -11.47 -16.21 -5.25
CA HIS A 215 -11.44 -17.56 -5.83
C HIS A 215 -10.34 -17.73 -6.91
N GLU A 216 -9.64 -16.66 -7.28
CA GLU A 216 -8.54 -16.70 -8.25
C GLU A 216 -7.20 -17.00 -7.56
N SER A 217 -6.32 -17.69 -8.28
CA SER A 217 -4.97 -18.03 -7.80
C SER A 217 -4.05 -16.80 -7.71
N TYR A 218 -4.34 -15.77 -8.50
CA TYR A 218 -3.54 -14.56 -8.56
C TYR A 218 -4.41 -13.33 -8.36
N SER A 219 -3.83 -12.28 -7.81
CA SER A 219 -4.35 -10.92 -7.82
C SER A 219 -3.41 -9.98 -8.55
N GLU A 220 -3.98 -8.96 -9.18
CA GLU A 220 -3.26 -7.99 -9.97
C GLU A 220 -3.53 -6.57 -9.47
N VAL A 221 -2.46 -5.79 -9.33
CA VAL A 221 -2.54 -4.35 -9.04
C VAL A 221 -1.78 -3.62 -10.14
N THR A 222 -2.47 -2.81 -10.93
CA THR A 222 -1.87 -2.04 -12.04
C THR A 222 -1.93 -0.56 -11.73
N LEU A 223 -0.77 0.11 -11.72
CA LEU A 223 -0.65 1.51 -11.40
C LEU A 223 -0.68 2.38 -12.67
N LEU A 224 -1.63 3.31 -12.76
CA LEU A 224 -1.72 4.27 -13.87
C LEU A 224 -0.99 5.57 -13.53
N THR A 225 -1.27 6.19 -12.38
CA THR A 225 -0.63 7.44 -11.96
C THR A 225 -0.40 7.47 -10.45
N GLY A 226 0.64 8.18 -10.00
CA GLY A 226 0.99 8.28 -8.58
C GLY A 226 1.95 7.19 -8.13
N ARG A 227 1.77 6.69 -6.91
CA ARG A 227 2.59 5.62 -6.32
C ARG A 227 1.71 4.72 -5.45
N ILE A 228 2.08 3.44 -5.39
CA ILE A 228 1.46 2.44 -4.52
C ILE A 228 2.54 1.85 -3.63
N LEU A 229 2.20 1.70 -2.35
CA LEU A 229 2.84 0.73 -1.46
C LEU A 229 1.95 -0.51 -1.41
N LEU A 230 2.48 -1.66 -1.83
CA LEU A 230 1.81 -2.95 -1.78
C LEU A 230 2.48 -3.81 -0.72
N GLU A 231 1.69 -4.32 0.22
CA GLU A 231 2.12 -5.25 1.24
C GLU A 231 1.33 -6.56 1.09
N ALA A 232 2.02 -7.69 1.12
CA ALA A 232 1.43 -9.01 1.05
C ALA A 232 1.69 -9.77 2.35
N PHE A 233 0.70 -10.52 2.81
CA PHE A 233 0.71 -11.20 4.11
C PHE A 233 0.47 -12.70 3.96
N ASN A 234 1.05 -13.50 4.86
CA ASN A 234 0.73 -14.92 4.95
C ASN A 234 -0.59 -15.15 5.70
N GLU A 235 -1.00 -16.42 5.84
CA GLU A 235 -2.21 -16.81 6.58
C GLU A 235 -2.20 -16.41 8.06
N ARG A 236 -1.02 -16.12 8.63
CA ARG A 236 -0.85 -15.67 10.02
C ARG A 236 -0.86 -14.15 10.14
N GLY A 237 -1.00 -13.43 9.03
CA GLY A 237 -0.94 -11.95 8.98
C GLY A 237 0.49 -11.38 9.04
N GLU A 238 1.52 -12.22 8.89
CA GLU A 238 2.91 -11.76 8.86
C GLU A 238 3.25 -11.21 7.48
N SER A 239 3.93 -10.07 7.43
CA SER A 239 4.37 -9.44 6.18
C SER A 239 5.36 -10.35 5.46
N MET A 240 5.05 -10.72 4.22
CA MET A 240 5.88 -11.55 3.35
C MET A 240 6.64 -10.72 2.31
N SER A 241 6.00 -9.68 1.81
CA SER A 241 6.55 -8.82 0.77
C SER A 241 6.02 -7.40 0.93
N CYS A 242 6.87 -6.44 0.64
CA CYS A 242 6.57 -5.02 0.66
C CYS A 242 7.27 -4.40 -0.55
N MET A 243 6.51 -3.73 -1.42
CA MET A 243 7.05 -3.15 -2.64
C MET A 243 6.33 -1.87 -3.04
N TYR A 244 7.06 -1.04 -3.79
CA TYR A 244 6.52 0.16 -4.39
C TYR A 244 6.31 -0.05 -5.88
N LEU A 245 5.13 0.33 -6.38
CA LEU A 245 4.88 0.38 -7.81
C LEU A 245 5.07 1.81 -8.32
N LYS A 246 5.56 1.91 -9.55
CA LYS A 246 5.58 3.13 -10.36
C LYS A 246 4.50 3.07 -11.45
N PRO A 247 4.12 4.21 -12.05
CA PRO A 247 3.26 4.22 -13.22
C PRO A 247 3.70 3.21 -14.28
N ASP A 248 2.74 2.59 -14.95
CA ASP A 248 2.95 1.53 -15.96
C ASP A 248 3.57 0.23 -15.41
N GLN A 249 3.43 0.00 -14.10
CA GLN A 249 3.78 -1.27 -13.48
C GLN A 249 2.55 -2.03 -12.98
N LYS A 250 2.64 -3.36 -13.11
CA LYS A 250 1.69 -4.32 -12.56
C LYS A 250 2.39 -5.21 -11.54
N ALA A 251 1.80 -5.34 -10.35
CA ALA A 251 2.14 -6.38 -9.40
C ALA A 251 1.19 -7.57 -9.60
N LEU A 252 1.76 -8.73 -9.89
CA LEU A 252 1.07 -10.02 -9.95
C LEU A 252 1.42 -10.80 -8.69
N SER A 253 0.41 -11.10 -7.88
CA SER A 253 0.57 -11.68 -6.55
C SER A 253 -0.07 -13.04 -6.51
N ASP A 254 0.65 -14.05 -6.04
CA ASP A 254 0.14 -15.40 -5.85
C ASP A 254 -0.61 -15.48 -4.52
N ASN A 255 -1.92 -15.70 -4.57
CA ASN A 255 -2.79 -15.73 -3.41
C ASN A 255 -2.52 -16.95 -2.49
N SER A 256 -1.82 -17.97 -2.98
CA SER A 256 -1.47 -19.16 -2.20
C SER A 256 -0.16 -18.96 -1.45
N THR A 257 0.88 -18.48 -2.12
CA THR A 257 2.23 -18.36 -1.55
C THR A 257 2.53 -16.98 -0.97
N GLY A 258 1.74 -15.96 -1.31
CA GLY A 258 2.03 -14.56 -0.96
C GLY A 258 3.20 -13.96 -1.75
N SER A 259 3.78 -14.71 -2.69
CA SER A 259 4.84 -14.19 -3.56
C SER A 259 4.28 -13.13 -4.50
N VAL A 260 5.06 -12.10 -4.77
CA VAL A 260 4.66 -10.99 -5.64
C VAL A 260 5.75 -10.74 -6.67
N SER A 261 5.34 -10.59 -7.92
CA SER A 261 6.22 -10.25 -9.05
C SER A 261 5.79 -8.94 -9.70
N LEU A 262 6.75 -8.14 -10.15
CA LEU A 262 6.51 -6.88 -10.84
C LEU A 262 6.76 -7.06 -12.34
N GLN A 263 5.90 -6.44 -13.15
CA GLN A 263 6.00 -6.43 -14.60
C GLN A 263 5.70 -5.03 -15.13
N ASP A 264 6.50 -4.56 -16.08
CA ASP A 264 6.17 -3.34 -16.82
C ASP A 264 5.08 -3.67 -17.85
N VAL A 265 4.03 -2.86 -17.87
CA VAL A 265 2.84 -3.08 -18.70
C VAL A 265 2.36 -1.76 -19.29
N ASN A 266 1.51 -1.83 -20.30
CA ASN A 266 0.74 -0.66 -20.69
C ASN A 266 -0.48 -0.55 -19.76
N ALA A 267 -0.43 0.33 -18.75
CA ALA A 267 -1.49 0.42 -17.75
C ALA A 267 -2.84 0.84 -18.34
N SER A 268 -2.86 1.52 -19.49
CA SER A 268 -4.10 1.90 -20.20
C SER A 268 -4.91 0.72 -20.75
N LEU A 269 -4.33 -0.49 -20.78
CA LEU A 269 -5.09 -1.70 -21.11
C LEU A 269 -5.94 -2.17 -19.92
N SER A 270 -5.47 -1.92 -18.69
CA SER A 270 -6.12 -2.41 -17.47
C SER A 270 -7.46 -1.73 -17.15
N ASN A 271 -7.67 -0.51 -17.65
CA ASN A 271 -8.88 0.29 -17.41
C ASN A 271 -9.80 0.36 -18.64
N ALA A 272 -9.50 -0.36 -19.72
CA ALA A 272 -10.30 -0.35 -20.95
C ALA A 272 -11.76 -0.77 -20.69
N TRP A 273 -11.98 -1.65 -19.71
CA TRP A 273 -13.29 -2.18 -19.37
C TRP A 273 -14.27 -1.13 -18.85
N ILE A 274 -13.74 -0.02 -18.30
CA ILE A 274 -14.54 1.13 -17.87
C ILE A 274 -15.27 1.75 -19.08
N ASN A 275 -14.67 1.66 -20.26
CA ASN A 275 -15.23 2.15 -21.51
C ASN A 275 -15.95 1.05 -22.31
N GLY A 276 -16.26 -0.09 -21.68
CA GLY A 276 -16.94 -1.21 -22.34
C GLY A 276 -16.05 -2.02 -23.28
N GLU A 277 -14.73 -1.93 -23.15
CA GLU A 277 -13.78 -2.69 -23.97
C GLU A 277 -12.95 -3.64 -23.11
N TYR A 278 -12.75 -4.87 -23.56
CA TYR A 278 -11.72 -5.73 -22.97
C TYR A 278 -10.52 -5.80 -23.92
N LYS A 279 -9.36 -5.41 -23.41
CA LYS A 279 -8.08 -5.38 -24.13
C LYS A 279 -7.08 -6.26 -23.43
N PHE A 280 -6.48 -7.16 -24.18
CA PHE A 280 -5.45 -8.06 -23.68
C PHE A 280 -4.31 -8.13 -24.70
N LYS A 281 -3.09 -8.20 -24.19
CA LYS A 281 -1.88 -8.30 -24.99
C LYS A 281 -1.03 -9.41 -24.42
N ASP A 282 -0.75 -10.39 -25.26
CA ASP A 282 0.02 -11.57 -24.90
C ASP A 282 -0.51 -12.20 -23.60
N GLU A 283 -1.82 -12.44 -23.50
CA GLU A 283 -2.46 -12.96 -22.28
C GLU A 283 -2.87 -14.43 -22.44
N PRO A 284 -2.60 -15.32 -21.47
CA PRO A 284 -3.02 -16.72 -21.53
C PRO A 284 -4.55 -16.86 -21.63
N LEU A 285 -5.01 -17.80 -22.45
CA LEU A 285 -6.44 -18.07 -22.64
C LEU A 285 -7.13 -18.38 -21.31
N ALA A 286 -6.46 -19.06 -20.38
CA ALA A 286 -7.00 -19.35 -19.06
C ALA A 286 -7.40 -18.08 -18.29
N SER A 287 -6.64 -16.98 -18.40
CA SER A 287 -6.97 -15.71 -17.77
C SER A 287 -8.12 -15.01 -18.50
N ILE A 288 -8.07 -15.00 -19.83
CA ILE A 288 -9.12 -14.42 -20.68
C ILE A 288 -10.48 -15.07 -20.40
N VAL A 289 -10.55 -16.40 -20.36
CA VAL A 289 -11.84 -17.10 -20.14
C VAL A 289 -12.38 -16.86 -18.74
N LYS A 290 -11.56 -16.83 -17.70
CA LYS A 290 -12.02 -16.49 -16.33
C LYS A 290 -12.69 -15.13 -16.29
N ARG A 291 -12.12 -14.15 -16.98
CA ARG A 291 -12.71 -12.81 -17.08
C ARG A 291 -14.04 -12.83 -17.83
N LEU A 292 -14.11 -13.59 -18.92
CA LEU A 292 -15.36 -13.80 -19.68
C LEU A 292 -16.45 -14.49 -18.83
N GLU A 293 -16.10 -15.44 -17.95
CA GLU A 293 -17.05 -16.10 -17.05
C GLU A 293 -17.80 -15.09 -16.17
N ASN A 294 -17.10 -14.07 -15.68
CA ASN A 294 -17.70 -13.02 -14.85
C ASN A 294 -18.57 -12.08 -15.68
N TYR A 295 -18.09 -11.59 -16.82
CA TYR A 295 -18.85 -10.65 -17.66
C TYR A 295 -20.12 -11.25 -18.26
N TYR A 296 -20.07 -12.49 -18.74
CA TYR A 296 -21.19 -13.11 -19.45
C TYR A 296 -22.04 -14.02 -18.56
N ASN A 297 -21.67 -14.16 -17.28
CA ASN A 297 -22.33 -15.06 -16.32
C ASN A 297 -22.45 -16.50 -16.85
N VAL A 298 -21.32 -17.02 -17.35
CA VAL A 298 -21.16 -18.38 -17.88
C VAL A 298 -20.03 -19.10 -17.15
N LYS A 299 -19.96 -20.41 -17.34
CA LYS A 299 -18.83 -21.25 -16.96
C LYS A 299 -18.16 -21.76 -18.23
N ILE A 300 -16.83 -21.61 -18.31
CA ILE A 300 -16.03 -21.95 -19.47
C ILE A 300 -15.03 -23.03 -19.07
N HIS A 301 -15.09 -24.17 -19.74
CA HIS A 301 -14.21 -25.32 -19.54
C HIS A 301 -13.22 -25.41 -20.70
N LEU A 302 -11.94 -25.33 -20.37
CA LEU A 302 -10.85 -25.66 -21.29
C LEU A 302 -10.59 -27.17 -21.16
N GLU A 303 -11.11 -27.98 -22.08
CA GLU A 303 -11.01 -29.45 -21.98
C GLU A 303 -9.58 -29.94 -22.25
N ASP A 304 -8.81 -29.17 -23.02
CA ASP A 304 -7.40 -29.43 -23.29
C ASP A 304 -6.51 -28.44 -22.52
N LYS A 305 -5.73 -28.96 -21.57
CA LYS A 305 -4.79 -28.17 -20.74
C LYS A 305 -3.76 -27.38 -21.54
N ARG A 306 -3.48 -27.76 -22.79
CA ARG A 306 -2.57 -26.99 -23.66
C ARG A 306 -3.15 -25.62 -23.99
N LEU A 307 -4.48 -25.53 -24.09
CA LEU A 307 -5.19 -24.29 -24.39
C LEU A 307 -4.98 -23.22 -23.32
N GLU A 308 -4.86 -23.61 -22.05
CA GLU A 308 -4.64 -22.70 -20.92
C GLU A 308 -3.44 -21.77 -21.12
N LYS A 309 -2.42 -22.24 -21.84
CA LYS A 309 -1.15 -21.55 -22.04
C LYS A 309 -1.07 -20.78 -23.36
N ILE A 310 -2.01 -20.98 -24.29
CA ILE A 310 -2.02 -20.25 -25.56
C ILE A 310 -2.27 -18.78 -25.25
N ARG A 311 -1.44 -17.90 -25.80
CA ARG A 311 -1.48 -16.47 -25.52
C ARG A 311 -2.12 -15.74 -26.68
N TYR A 312 -3.03 -14.83 -26.36
CA TYR A 312 -3.75 -14.05 -27.36
C TYR A 312 -3.47 -12.56 -27.18
N THR A 313 -3.61 -11.81 -28.27
CA THR A 313 -3.62 -10.34 -28.27
C THR A 313 -4.85 -9.90 -29.03
N GLY A 314 -5.65 -9.02 -28.44
CA GLY A 314 -6.90 -8.62 -29.04
C GLY A 314 -7.65 -7.57 -28.26
N THR A 315 -8.73 -7.11 -28.86
CA THR A 315 -9.69 -6.20 -28.26
C THR A 315 -11.07 -6.60 -28.70
N PHE A 316 -12.01 -6.66 -27.77
CA PHE A 316 -13.43 -6.81 -28.08
C PHE A 316 -14.27 -5.89 -27.20
N SER A 317 -15.47 -5.59 -27.67
CA SER A 317 -16.44 -4.82 -26.89
C SER A 317 -17.20 -5.77 -25.96
N LEU A 318 -17.40 -5.34 -24.72
CA LEU A 318 -18.17 -6.07 -23.71
C LEU A 318 -19.68 -6.14 -24.02
N ASP A 319 -20.15 -5.37 -25.01
CA ASP A 319 -21.53 -5.45 -25.51
C ASP A 319 -21.72 -6.49 -26.62
N GLN A 320 -20.65 -7.14 -27.09
CA GLN A 320 -20.72 -8.20 -28.10
C GLN A 320 -21.25 -9.51 -27.49
N ASP A 321 -21.85 -10.39 -28.28
CA ASP A 321 -22.17 -11.73 -27.80
C ASP A 321 -20.88 -12.55 -27.60
N ILE A 322 -20.87 -13.38 -26.56
CA ILE A 322 -19.70 -14.19 -26.21
C ILE A 322 -19.24 -15.10 -27.35
N LEU A 323 -20.17 -15.60 -28.19
CA LEU A 323 -19.80 -16.43 -29.34
C LEU A 323 -19.04 -15.63 -30.40
N ASP A 324 -19.32 -14.33 -30.54
CA ASP A 324 -18.57 -13.46 -31.45
C ASP A 324 -17.18 -13.16 -30.88
N VAL A 325 -17.08 -12.97 -29.56
CA VAL A 325 -15.77 -12.88 -28.88
C VAL A 325 -14.93 -14.13 -29.11
N PHE A 326 -15.53 -15.33 -28.99
CA PHE A 326 -14.81 -16.57 -29.25
C PHE A 326 -14.38 -16.74 -30.71
N ARG A 327 -15.13 -16.21 -31.68
CA ARG A 327 -14.68 -16.18 -33.09
C ARG A 327 -13.48 -15.27 -33.29
N ILE A 328 -13.36 -14.18 -32.53
CA ILE A 328 -12.18 -13.31 -32.54
C ILE A 328 -10.98 -14.06 -31.94
N ILE A 329 -11.17 -14.76 -30.82
CA ILE A 329 -10.13 -15.59 -30.19
C ILE A 329 -9.70 -16.73 -31.13
N ASP A 330 -10.65 -17.43 -31.76
CA ASP A 330 -10.39 -18.53 -32.68
C ASP A 330 -10.17 -18.08 -34.13
N TYR A 331 -9.40 -17.01 -34.33
CA TYR A 331 -9.08 -16.50 -35.66
C TYR A 331 -8.44 -17.56 -36.57
N GLU A 332 -7.56 -18.40 -36.02
CA GLU A 332 -6.87 -19.49 -36.73
C GLU A 332 -7.73 -20.74 -36.91
N LYS A 333 -8.98 -20.74 -36.41
CA LYS A 333 -9.94 -21.84 -36.50
C LYS A 333 -9.41 -23.18 -35.97
N GLN A 334 -8.68 -23.15 -34.86
CA GLN A 334 -8.10 -24.31 -34.19
C GLN A 334 -8.95 -24.82 -33.01
N LEU A 335 -10.00 -24.08 -32.64
CA LEU A 335 -10.85 -24.41 -31.50
C LEU A 335 -12.23 -24.93 -31.96
N ILE A 336 -12.86 -25.72 -31.10
CA ILE A 336 -14.25 -26.12 -31.21
C ILE A 336 -14.97 -25.62 -29.95
N PHE A 337 -16.08 -24.91 -30.16
CA PHE A 337 -16.91 -24.38 -29.09
C PHE A 337 -18.23 -25.13 -29.01
N LYS A 338 -18.58 -25.61 -27.83
CA LYS A 338 -19.88 -26.20 -27.54
C LYS A 338 -20.52 -25.48 -26.36
N ARG A 339 -21.66 -24.84 -26.59
CA ARG A 339 -22.45 -24.19 -25.53
C ARG A 339 -23.65 -25.06 -25.15
N VAL A 340 -23.81 -25.29 -23.86
CA VAL A 340 -24.97 -25.93 -23.25
C VAL A 340 -25.44 -25.02 -22.11
N GLU A 341 -26.52 -24.26 -22.35
CA GLU A 341 -27.03 -23.26 -21.41
C GLU A 341 -25.95 -22.21 -21.02
N LYS A 342 -25.51 -22.23 -19.75
CA LYS A 342 -24.45 -21.38 -19.18
C LYS A 342 -23.07 -22.04 -19.19
N GLU A 343 -22.95 -23.27 -19.67
CA GLU A 343 -21.70 -24.00 -19.76
C GLU A 343 -21.15 -23.91 -21.20
N ILE A 344 -19.87 -23.58 -21.33
CA ILE A 344 -19.17 -23.49 -22.60
C ILE A 344 -17.93 -24.37 -22.53
N PHE A 345 -17.83 -25.32 -23.46
CA PHE A 345 -16.71 -26.24 -23.56
C PHE A 345 -15.87 -25.84 -24.76
N ILE A 346 -14.57 -25.67 -24.55
CA ILE A 346 -13.58 -25.31 -25.57
C ILE A 346 -12.61 -26.48 -25.71
N THR A 347 -12.54 -27.04 -26.90
CA THR A 347 -11.60 -28.12 -27.25
C THR A 347 -10.68 -27.68 -28.38
N SER A 348 -9.50 -28.29 -28.47
CA SER A 348 -8.69 -28.22 -29.69
C SER A 348 -9.29 -29.13 -30.76
N LYS A 349 -9.06 -28.79 -32.04
CA LYS A 349 -9.42 -29.63 -33.18
C LYS A 349 -8.53 -30.85 -33.34
#